data_AF-D7NG99-F1
#
_entry.id   AF-D7NG99-F1
#
_cell.length_a   1.000
_cell.length_b   1.000
_cell.length_c   1.000
_cell.angle_alpha   90.00
_cell.angle_beta   90.00
_cell.angle_gamma   90.00
#
_symmetry.space_group_name_H-M   'P 1'
#
loop_
_entity.id
_entity.type
_entity.pdbx_description
1 polymer ?
#
loop_
_entity_poly.entity_id
_entity_poly.type
_entity_poly.pdbx_seq_one_letter_code
_entity_poly.pdbx_strand_id
1 'polypeptide(L)'
;MTKLKNLLRCYASGMGIRSISSTFHISRNTLRKYVRKFQESGLSMEQILSLSDDKLADLFSDGHSRNRPPSARKLELEALVPDYVKRLSKKGVSILSLHTEYLKTHPNG
;
A
#
# COMPACT_ATOMS: atom_id res chain seq x y z
N MET A 1 -7.49 -19.52 8.32
CA MET A 1 -7.28 -18.60 9.47
C MET A 1 -6.05 -17.76 9.17
N THR A 2 -6.26 -16.50 8.78
CA THR A 2 -5.17 -15.57 8.45
C THR A 2 -4.47 -15.05 9.72
N LYS A 3 -3.18 -14.69 9.59
CA LYS A 3 -2.35 -14.10 10.66
C LYS A 3 -3.04 -12.94 11.38
N LEU A 4 -3.82 -12.16 10.63
CA LEU A 4 -4.60 -11.02 11.12
C LEU A 4 -5.72 -11.43 12.08
N LYS A 5 -6.50 -12.47 11.75
CA LYS A 5 -7.57 -12.99 12.62
C LYS A 5 -7.03 -13.42 13.98
N ASN A 6 -5.89 -14.13 13.98
CA ASN A 6 -5.27 -14.61 15.22
C ASN A 6 -4.73 -13.46 16.08
N LEU A 7 -4.13 -12.46 15.46
CA LEU A 7 -3.66 -11.25 16.12
C LEU A 7 -4.81 -10.50 16.80
N LEU A 8 -5.94 -10.33 16.10
CA LEU A 8 -7.14 -9.69 16.66
C LEU A 8 -7.75 -10.52 17.79
N ARG A 9 -7.68 -11.85 17.69
CA ARG A 9 -8.13 -12.74 18.76
C ARG A 9 -7.30 -12.55 20.03
N CYS A 10 -5.97 -12.49 19.92
CA CYS A 10 -5.11 -12.20 21.06
C CYS A 10 -5.40 -10.82 21.67
N TYR A 11 -5.69 -9.82 20.83
CA TYR A 11 -6.12 -8.51 21.31
C TYR A 11 -7.45 -8.57 22.07
N ALA A 12 -8.45 -9.28 21.54
CA ALA A 12 -9.74 -9.48 22.20
C ALA A 12 -9.63 -10.29 23.51
N SER A 13 -8.62 -11.16 23.63
CA SER A 13 -8.29 -11.87 24.88
C SER A 13 -7.53 -11.00 25.91
N GLY A 14 -7.33 -9.71 25.64
CA GLY A 14 -6.67 -8.77 26.56
C GLY A 14 -5.14 -8.78 26.49
N MET A 15 -4.54 -9.43 25.49
CA MET A 15 -3.08 -9.42 25.34
C MET A 15 -2.57 -8.04 24.93
N GLY A 16 -1.54 -7.55 25.62
CA GLY A 16 -0.94 -6.25 25.31
C GLY A 16 -0.25 -6.19 23.94
N ILE A 17 -0.28 -5.01 23.32
CA ILE A 17 0.29 -4.73 21.99
C ILE A 17 1.76 -5.18 21.87
N ARG A 18 2.57 -4.98 22.92
CA ARG A 18 3.98 -5.40 22.92
C ARG A 18 4.14 -6.91 22.80
N SER A 19 3.31 -7.68 23.52
CA SER A 19 3.35 -9.14 23.50
C SER A 19 2.93 -9.68 22.14
N ILE A 20 1.77 -9.23 21.64
CA ILE A 20 1.27 -9.62 20.31
C ILE A 20 2.29 -9.28 19.21
N SER A 21 2.87 -8.07 19.24
CA SER A 21 3.90 -7.66 18.27
C SER A 21 5.11 -8.61 18.27
N SER A 22 5.53 -9.06 19.45
CA SER A 22 6.62 -10.03 19.60
C SER A 22 6.23 -11.41 19.09
N THR A 23 5.06 -11.92 19.47
CA THR A 23 4.58 -13.27 19.11
C THR A 23 4.34 -13.41 17.61
N PHE A 24 3.76 -12.38 16.97
CA PHE A 24 3.40 -12.44 15.55
C PHE A 24 4.48 -11.84 14.65
N HIS A 25 5.61 -11.34 15.18
CA HIS A 25 6.65 -10.65 14.42
C HIS A 25 6.07 -9.56 13.50
N ILE A 26 5.21 -8.70 14.06
CA ILE A 26 4.59 -7.57 13.36
C ILE A 26 5.00 -6.30 14.09
N SER A 27 5.27 -5.22 13.35
CA SER A 27 5.61 -3.93 13.96
C SER A 27 4.47 -3.44 14.87
N ARG A 28 4.83 -2.80 15.99
CA ARG A 28 3.83 -2.23 16.92
C ARG A 28 2.93 -1.21 16.23
N ASN A 29 3.43 -0.52 15.21
CA ASN A 29 2.67 0.46 14.43
C ASN A 29 1.61 -0.22 13.57
N THR A 30 1.97 -1.29 12.87
CA THR A 30 1.02 -2.09 12.08
C THR A 30 -0.06 -2.70 12.96
N LEU A 31 0.32 -3.23 14.13
CA LEU A 31 -0.65 -3.78 15.08
C LEU A 31 -1.61 -2.71 15.62
N ARG A 32 -1.11 -1.54 16.05
CA ARG A 32 -1.97 -0.41 16.48
C ARG A 32 -2.95 0.00 15.40
N LYS A 33 -2.47 0.10 14.16
CA LYS A 33 -3.29 0.40 12.99
C LYS A 33 -4.40 -0.64 12.79
N TYR A 34 -4.10 -1.93 12.88
CA TYR A 34 -5.13 -2.98 12.77
C TYR A 34 -6.12 -2.93 13.91
N VAL A 35 -5.67 -2.78 15.16
CA VAL A 35 -6.56 -2.64 16.31
C VAL A 35 -7.50 -1.45 16.14
N ARG A 36 -6.98 -0.31 15.70
CA ARG A 36 -7.78 0.89 15.42
C ARG A 36 -8.84 0.63 14.36
N LYS A 37 -8.48 0.01 13.22
CA LYS A 37 -9.46 -0.35 12.18
C LYS A 37 -10.52 -1.33 12.65
N PHE A 38 -10.14 -2.30 13.48
CA PHE A 38 -11.10 -3.22 14.09
C PHE A 38 -12.10 -2.45 14.97
N GLN A 39 -11.62 -1.54 15.83
CA GLN A 39 -12.48 -0.69 16.67
C GLN A 39 -13.38 0.23 15.82
N GLU A 40 -12.83 0.88 14.79
CA GLU A 40 -13.56 1.76 13.87
C GLU A 40 -14.60 1.00 13.04
N SER A 41 -14.38 -0.28 12.75
CA SER A 41 -15.33 -1.10 11.98
C SER A 41 -16.62 -1.41 12.76
N GLY A 42 -16.61 -1.33 14.09
CA GLY A 42 -17.75 -1.68 14.95
C GLY A 42 -18.17 -3.16 14.89
N LEU A 43 -17.41 -4.01 14.19
CA LEU A 43 -17.72 -5.43 14.03
C LEU A 43 -17.35 -6.22 15.28
N SER A 44 -18.16 -7.23 15.61
CA SER A 44 -17.81 -8.19 16.67
C SER A 44 -16.66 -9.11 16.21
N MET A 45 -15.98 -9.72 17.18
CA MET A 45 -14.91 -10.67 16.88
C MET A 45 -15.42 -11.86 16.05
N GLU A 46 -16.66 -12.32 16.30
CA GLU A 46 -17.29 -13.42 15.55
C GLU A 46 -17.53 -13.04 14.10
N GLN A 47 -17.99 -11.81 13.86
CA GLN A 47 -18.18 -11.27 12.51
C GLN A 47 -16.86 -11.17 11.75
N ILE A 48 -15.79 -10.68 12.39
CA ILE A 48 -14.44 -10.65 11.79
C ILE A 48 -13.95 -12.05 11.41
N LEU A 49 -14.24 -13.05 12.25
CA LEU A 49 -13.83 -14.43 12.01
C LEU A 49 -14.61 -15.09 10.87
N SER A 50 -15.87 -14.71 10.66
CA SER A 50 -16.73 -15.23 9.58
C SER A 50 -16.44 -14.60 8.22
N LEU A 51 -15.80 -13.43 8.17
CA LEU A 51 -15.39 -12.79 6.92
C LEU A 51 -14.40 -13.66 6.11
N SER A 52 -14.52 -13.60 4.79
CA SER A 52 -13.51 -14.15 3.88
C SER A 52 -12.19 -13.37 4.00
N ASP A 53 -11.09 -14.02 3.62
CA ASP A 53 -9.77 -13.39 3.70
C ASP A 53 -9.65 -12.18 2.76
N ASP A 54 -10.32 -12.18 1.60
CA ASP A 54 -10.38 -11.03 0.69
C ASP A 54 -11.08 -9.83 1.32
N LYS A 55 -12.24 -10.04 1.96
CA LYS A 55 -12.98 -8.97 2.64
C LYS A 55 -12.20 -8.39 3.82
N LEU A 56 -11.43 -9.23 4.50
CA LEU A 56 -10.51 -8.75 5.55
C LEU A 56 -9.34 -7.98 4.97
N ALA A 57 -8.77 -8.45 3.85
CA ALA A 57 -7.73 -7.70 3.17
C ALA A 57 -8.23 -6.31 2.79
N ASP A 58 -9.45 -6.20 2.25
CA ASP A 58 -10.05 -4.91 1.89
C ASP A 58 -10.29 -4.01 3.12
N LEU A 59 -10.88 -4.56 4.19
CA LEU A 59 -11.20 -3.81 5.41
C LEU A 59 -9.93 -3.26 6.09
N PHE A 60 -8.84 -4.03 6.08
CA PHE A 60 -7.59 -3.65 6.73
C PHE A 60 -6.56 -3.00 5.77
N SER A 61 -6.82 -2.99 4.46
CA SER A 61 -6.08 -2.21 3.47
C SER A 61 -6.33 -0.72 3.68
N ASP A 62 -5.32 0.11 3.43
CA ASP A 62 -5.34 1.52 3.86
C ASP A 62 -6.23 2.47 3.09
N GLY A 63 -7.07 2.01 2.16
CA GLY A 63 -7.72 2.91 1.21
C GLY A 63 -6.73 3.65 0.30
N HIS A 64 -5.45 3.76 0.70
CA HIS A 64 -4.26 3.77 -0.14
C HIS A 64 -4.13 2.43 -0.86
N SER A 65 -5.16 2.10 -1.63
CA SER A 65 -4.98 1.38 -2.86
C SER A 65 -3.71 1.92 -3.52
N ARG A 66 -2.72 1.05 -3.78
CA ARG A 66 -1.67 1.38 -4.74
C ARG A 66 -2.27 1.69 -6.12
N ASN A 67 -3.53 1.32 -6.33
CA ASN A 67 -4.38 1.71 -7.45
C ASN A 67 -5.12 3.02 -7.13
N ARG A 68 -4.42 4.04 -6.62
CA ARG A 68 -4.90 5.40 -6.83
C ARG A 68 -4.94 5.60 -8.34
N PRO A 69 -6.04 6.14 -8.91
CA PRO A 69 -6.04 6.46 -10.34
C PRO A 69 -4.79 7.31 -10.61
N PRO A 70 -4.02 6.99 -11.65
CA PRO A 70 -2.82 7.74 -11.97
C PRO A 70 -3.19 9.21 -12.13
N SER A 71 -2.37 10.11 -11.59
CA SER A 71 -2.56 11.54 -11.83
C SER A 71 -2.42 11.83 -13.33
N ALA A 72 -3.01 12.91 -13.83
CA ALA A 72 -2.88 13.33 -15.22
C ALA A 72 -1.41 13.35 -15.68
N ARG A 73 -0.55 13.95 -14.84
CA ARG A 73 0.91 13.90 -14.99
C ARG A 73 1.48 12.48 -15.21
N LYS A 74 1.05 11.53 -14.39
CA LYS A 74 1.58 10.15 -14.46
C LYS A 74 1.18 9.50 -15.79
N LEU A 75 -0.05 9.74 -16.25
CA LEU A 75 -0.53 9.24 -17.54
C LEU A 75 0.26 9.86 -18.71
N GLU A 76 0.49 11.17 -18.68
CA GLU A 76 1.30 11.87 -19.70
C GLU A 76 2.72 11.31 -19.77
N LEU A 77 3.39 11.14 -18.62
CA LEU A 77 4.72 10.55 -18.56
C LEU A 77 4.72 9.09 -19.05
N GLU A 78 3.76 8.26 -18.63
CA GLU A 78 3.64 6.86 -19.06
C GLU A 78 3.47 6.74 -20.59
N ALA A 79 2.77 7.68 -21.23
CA ALA A 79 2.63 7.71 -22.69
C ALA A 79 3.96 7.98 -23.42
N LEU A 80 4.90 8.68 -22.79
CA LEU A 80 6.23 9.00 -23.35
C LEU A 80 7.26 7.89 -23.13
N VAL A 81 7.06 7.01 -22.15
CA VAL A 81 8.01 5.94 -21.80
C VAL A 81 8.43 5.08 -23.00
N PRO A 82 7.53 4.60 -23.89
CA PRO A 82 7.94 3.77 -25.02
C PRO A 82 8.90 4.47 -25.98
N ASP A 83 8.76 5.78 -26.21
CA ASP A 83 9.69 6.56 -27.03
C ASP A 83 11.03 6.73 -26.33
N TYR A 84 11.02 7.08 -25.04
CA TYR A 84 12.23 7.24 -24.25
C TYR A 84 13.06 5.95 -24.18
N VAL A 85 12.42 4.80 -24.03
CA VAL A 85 13.09 3.49 -24.06
C VAL A 85 13.80 3.27 -25.41
N LYS A 86 13.13 3.56 -26.54
CA LYS A 86 13.74 3.46 -27.88
C LYS A 86 14.93 4.41 -28.05
N ARG A 87 14.84 5.63 -27.51
CA ARG A 87 15.90 6.63 -27.58
C ARG A 87 17.09 6.25 -26.70
N LEU A 88 16.85 5.70 -25.51
CA LEU A 88 17.90 5.23 -24.60
C LEU A 88 18.74 4.09 -25.18
N SER A 89 18.21 3.31 -26.14
CA SER A 89 18.98 2.30 -26.86
C SER A 89 20.01 2.90 -27.84
N LYS A 90 19.95 4.20 -28.14
CA LYS A 90 20.89 4.87 -29.05
C LYS A 90 22.12 5.37 -28.30
N LYS A 91 23.31 5.15 -28.88
CA LYS A 91 24.58 5.65 -28.33
C LYS A 91 24.55 7.18 -28.22
N GLY A 92 24.94 7.70 -27.07
CA GLY A 92 24.99 9.15 -26.80
C GLY A 92 23.70 9.74 -26.20
N VAL A 93 22.65 8.96 -26.00
CA VAL A 93 21.46 9.38 -25.26
C VAL A 93 21.59 8.97 -23.80
N SER A 94 21.37 9.91 -22.88
CA SER A 94 21.38 9.65 -21.44
C SER A 94 20.00 9.88 -20.82
N ILE A 95 19.75 9.27 -19.66
CA ILE A 95 18.53 9.52 -18.89
C ILE A 95 18.42 11.01 -18.53
N LEU A 96 19.55 11.65 -18.18
CA LEU A 96 19.60 13.07 -17.84
C LEU A 96 19.20 13.97 -19.03
N SER A 97 19.67 13.66 -20.24
CA SER A 97 19.28 14.43 -21.43
C SER A 97 17.77 14.32 -21.70
N LEU A 98 17.18 13.13 -21.57
CA LEU A 98 15.73 12.95 -21.74
C LEU A 98 14.92 13.65 -20.63
N HIS A 99 15.40 13.60 -19.39
CA HIS A 99 14.75 14.28 -18.27
C HIS A 99 14.78 15.81 -18.43
N THR A 100 15.89 16.38 -18.88
CA THR A 100 15.97 17.82 -19.14
C THR A 100 15.06 18.26 -20.30
N GLU A 101 14.91 17.45 -21.34
CA GLU A 101 13.91 17.69 -22.38
C GLU A 101 12.47 17.62 -21.83
N TYR A 102 12.18 16.62 -21.02
CA TYR A 102 10.86 16.48 -20.37
C TYR A 102 10.52 17.69 -19.50
N LEU A 103 11.47 18.20 -18.71
CA LEU A 103 11.26 19.38 -17.87
C LEU A 103 11.04 20.68 -18.67
N LYS A 104 11.59 20.78 -19.89
CA LYS A 104 11.32 21.94 -20.76
C LYS A 104 9.88 21.99 -21.22
N THR A 105 9.27 20.83 -21.46
CA THR A 105 7.86 20.72 -21.90
C THR A 105 6.90 20.62 -20.71
N HIS A 106 7.35 20.09 -19.57
CA HIS A 106 6.57 19.89 -18.34
C HIS A 106 7.29 20.54 -17.15
N PRO A 107 7.22 21.87 -16.99
CA PRO A 107 7.98 22.61 -15.97
C PRO A 107 7.55 22.30 -14.53
N ASN A 108 6.32 21.83 -14.33
CA ASN A 108 5.83 21.40 -13.02
C ASN A 108 6.23 19.97 -12.65
N GLY A 109 6.95 19.29 -13.56
CA GLY A 109 7.31 17.88 -13.49
C GLY A 109 6.08 17.03 -13.59
#